data_AF-U2UK46-F1
#
_entry.id   AF-U2UK46-F1
#
_cell.length_a   1.000
_cell.length_b   1.000
_cell.length_c   1.000
_cell.angle_alpha   90.00
_cell.angle_beta   90.00
_cell.angle_gamma   90.00
#
_symmetry.space_group_name_H-M   'P 1'
#
loop_
_entity.id
_entity.type
_entity.pdbx_description
1 polymer ?
#
loop_
_entity_poly.entity_id
_entity_poly.type
_entity_poly.pdbx_seq_one_letter_code
_entity_poly.pdbx_strand_id
1 'polypeptide(L)'
;MRRIKMYKSIVIHAGSGGWGGPLTILPTETKHKIVSVTGGGIHPVAAKIAEMTGCEAVDGFSTGVPDAEILVAVVDCGGTARCGVYPKKRILTVNVLPVGKTGPLAQYITEDVYVSAVNESCMQEADGNIPAAEPVPVQRAHTSETPKTKA
;
A
#
# COMPACT_ATOMS: atom_id res chain seq x y z
N MET A 1 1.59 18.07 -23.73
CA MET A 1 2.57 16.96 -23.60
C MET A 1 2.32 16.28 -22.25
N ARG A 2 1.63 15.12 -22.20
CA ARG A 2 1.55 14.34 -20.95
C ARG A 2 2.91 13.66 -20.78
N ARG A 3 3.67 14.01 -19.74
CA ARG A 3 4.87 13.23 -19.36
C ARG A 3 4.39 11.83 -19.02
N ILE A 4 4.81 10.83 -19.78
CA ILE A 4 4.61 9.42 -19.42
C ILE A 4 5.45 9.22 -18.15
N LYS A 5 4.79 9.12 -16.98
CA LYS A 5 5.48 8.70 -15.75
C LYS A 5 5.84 7.23 -15.96
N MET A 6 7.13 6.94 -16.16
CA MET A 6 7.59 5.56 -16.13
C MET A 6 7.66 5.12 -14.68
N TYR A 7 6.71 4.28 -14.28
CA TYR A 7 6.75 3.61 -13.00
C TYR A 7 7.68 2.41 -13.05
N LYS A 8 8.39 2.17 -11.96
CA LYS A 8 9.22 0.98 -11.76
C LYS A 8 8.60 0.10 -10.68
N SER A 9 8.76 -1.20 -10.85
CA SER A 9 8.35 -2.18 -9.86
C SER A 9 9.50 -2.49 -8.92
N ILE A 10 9.19 -2.69 -7.64
CA ILE A 10 10.18 -3.04 -6.61
C ILE A 10 9.67 -4.21 -5.77
N VAL A 11 10.58 -4.93 -5.12
CA VAL A 11 10.27 -5.94 -4.11
C VAL A 11 10.77 -5.45 -2.76
N ILE A 12 9.94 -5.56 -1.73
CA ILE A 12 10.25 -5.17 -0.35
C ILE A 12 10.24 -6.40 0.54
N HIS A 13 11.36 -6.69 1.18
CA HIS A 13 11.52 -7.80 2.12
C HIS A 13 11.35 -7.34 3.56
N ALA A 14 11.02 -8.28 4.46
CA ALA A 14 11.07 -8.01 5.89
C ALA A 14 12.51 -7.69 6.31
N GLY A 15 12.67 -6.70 7.20
CA GLY A 15 13.96 -6.44 7.82
C GLY A 15 14.28 -7.41 8.95
N SER A 16 15.39 -7.17 9.64
CA SER A 16 15.81 -8.01 10.77
C SER A 16 14.75 -8.06 11.87
N GLY A 17 14.28 -9.26 12.21
CA GLY A 17 13.20 -9.47 13.18
C GLY A 17 11.80 -9.07 12.68
N GLY A 18 11.67 -8.75 11.40
CA GLY A 18 10.40 -8.46 10.74
C GLY A 18 9.62 -9.73 10.39
N TRP A 19 8.40 -9.53 9.90
CA TRP A 19 7.46 -10.58 9.55
C TRP A 19 6.76 -10.27 8.22
N GLY A 20 6.32 -11.32 7.52
CA GLY A 20 5.58 -11.22 6.28
C GLY A 20 6.45 -10.88 5.07
N GLY A 21 5.80 -10.49 3.98
CA GLY A 21 6.44 -10.28 2.69
C GLY A 21 7.12 -11.55 2.12
N PRO A 22 7.94 -11.39 1.06
CA PRO A 22 8.21 -10.12 0.38
C PRO A 22 6.97 -9.56 -0.32
N LEU A 23 6.86 -8.23 -0.40
CA LEU A 23 5.81 -7.55 -1.15
C LEU A 23 6.34 -7.05 -2.49
N THR A 24 5.68 -7.44 -3.57
CA THR A 24 5.92 -6.86 -4.90
C THR A 24 5.06 -5.61 -5.07
N ILE A 25 5.71 -4.48 -5.27
CA ILE A 25 5.06 -3.18 -5.47
C ILE A 25 4.96 -2.92 -6.97
N LEU A 26 3.73 -2.87 -7.47
CA LEU A 26 3.41 -2.68 -8.89
C LEU A 26 2.58 -1.40 -9.07
N PRO A 27 3.22 -0.24 -9.32
CA PRO A 27 2.48 0.99 -9.50
C PRO A 27 1.70 1.01 -10.82
N THR A 28 0.56 1.67 -10.81
CA THR A 28 -0.27 1.95 -11.99
C THR A 28 -0.64 3.44 -12.04
N GLU A 29 -1.25 3.90 -13.14
CA GLU A 29 -1.74 5.28 -13.21
C GLU A 29 -2.76 5.62 -12.11
N THR A 30 -3.51 4.63 -11.62
CA THR A 30 -4.50 4.81 -10.57
C THR A 30 -3.92 4.56 -9.18
N LYS A 31 -3.11 3.50 -9.01
CA LYS A 31 -2.49 3.14 -7.73
C LYS A 31 -1.01 3.52 -7.73
N HIS A 32 -0.73 4.73 -7.29
CA HIS A 32 0.64 5.28 -7.28
C HIS A 32 0.94 6.18 -6.07
N LYS A 33 0.05 6.22 -5.07
CA LYS A 33 0.30 6.99 -3.84
C LYS A 33 0.95 6.11 -2.78
N ILE A 34 2.07 6.57 -2.23
CA ILE A 34 2.74 5.97 -1.08
C ILE A 34 2.36 6.82 0.13
N VAL A 35 1.50 6.30 1.00
CA VAL A 35 0.98 7.08 2.13
C VAL A 35 1.84 6.83 3.37
N SER A 36 2.47 7.88 3.88
CA SER A 36 3.26 7.87 5.12
C SER A 36 2.35 8.16 6.30
N VAL A 37 2.23 7.21 7.23
CA VAL A 37 1.42 7.31 8.45
C VAL A 37 2.31 7.01 9.66
N THR A 38 3.31 7.87 9.86
CA THR A 38 4.37 7.70 10.87
C THR A 38 4.53 8.91 11.81
N GLY A 39 3.41 9.45 12.33
CA GLY A 39 3.42 10.62 13.22
C GLY A 39 3.55 11.98 12.52
N GLY A 40 3.48 12.02 11.18
CA GLY A 40 3.46 13.24 10.36
C GLY A 40 4.68 13.36 9.43
N GLY A 41 4.50 14.07 8.32
CA GLY A 41 5.51 14.19 7.27
C GLY A 41 5.76 12.88 6.49
N ILE A 42 6.80 12.90 5.65
CA ILE A 42 7.18 11.75 4.82
C ILE A 42 8.31 10.98 5.49
N HIS A 43 8.04 9.74 5.89
CA HIS A 43 9.06 8.85 6.43
C HIS A 43 10.12 8.51 5.36
N PRO A 44 11.42 8.34 5.71
CA PRO A 44 12.46 7.95 4.76
C PRO A 44 12.13 6.70 3.94
N VAL A 45 11.55 5.69 4.58
CA VAL A 45 11.05 4.47 3.88
C VAL A 45 9.99 4.82 2.82
N ALA A 46 9.03 5.70 3.12
CA ALA A 46 8.02 6.12 2.14
C ALA A 46 8.64 6.93 0.99
N ALA A 47 9.57 7.84 1.32
CA ALA A 47 10.31 8.62 0.33
C ALA A 47 11.13 7.71 -0.59
N LYS A 48 11.79 6.68 -0.04
CA LYS A 48 12.61 5.73 -0.79
C LYS A 48 11.78 4.89 -1.74
N ILE A 49 10.63 4.38 -1.29
CA ILE A 49 9.70 3.66 -2.15
C ILE A 49 9.25 4.55 -3.31
N ALA A 50 8.86 5.80 -3.02
CA ALA A 50 8.44 6.74 -4.06
C ALA A 50 9.56 7.07 -5.06
N GLU A 51 10.79 7.28 -4.59
CA GLU A 51 11.97 7.49 -5.43
C GLU A 51 12.21 6.31 -6.37
N MET A 52 12.25 5.09 -5.83
CA MET A 52 12.56 3.89 -6.62
C MET A 52 11.45 3.55 -7.62
N THR A 53 10.20 3.80 -7.26
CA THR A 53 9.03 3.46 -8.10
C THR A 53 8.62 4.57 -9.06
N GLY A 54 9.04 5.82 -8.85
CA GLY A 54 8.51 7.00 -9.55
C GLY A 54 7.12 7.44 -9.05
N CYS A 55 6.66 6.90 -7.92
CA CYS A 55 5.40 7.24 -7.26
C CYS A 55 5.48 8.57 -6.49
N GLU A 56 4.34 8.95 -5.89
CA GLU A 56 4.26 10.13 -5.04
C GLU A 56 4.07 9.72 -3.59
N ALA A 57 4.99 10.16 -2.72
CA ALA A 57 4.84 10.01 -1.28
C ALA A 57 4.02 11.18 -0.72
N VAL A 58 3.02 10.86 0.10
CA VAL A 58 2.14 11.84 0.73
C VAL A 58 2.00 11.55 2.23
N ASP A 59 1.85 12.58 3.02
CA ASP A 59 1.62 12.45 4.46
C ASP A 59 0.14 12.17 4.70
N GLY A 60 -0.16 10.97 5.22
CA GLY A 60 -1.52 10.50 5.46
C GLY A 60 -2.21 11.15 6.66
N PHE A 61 -1.51 11.96 7.47
CA PHE A 61 -2.14 12.75 8.53
C PHE A 61 -2.64 14.10 8.03
N SER A 62 -1.96 14.70 7.06
CA SER A 62 -2.31 16.01 6.51
C SER A 62 -3.14 15.91 5.22
N THR A 63 -3.02 14.82 4.47
CA THR A 63 -3.69 14.64 3.17
C THR A 63 -4.58 13.41 3.19
N GLY A 64 -5.87 13.59 2.90
CA GLY A 64 -6.79 12.49 2.65
C GLY A 64 -6.57 11.90 1.25
N VAL A 65 -6.28 10.60 1.18
CA VAL A 65 -6.09 9.87 -0.08
C VAL A 65 -7.17 8.80 -0.22
N PRO A 66 -7.89 8.73 -1.35
CA PRO A 66 -8.83 7.65 -1.60
C PRO A 66 -8.14 6.28 -1.58
N ASP A 67 -8.75 5.29 -0.92
CA ASP A 67 -8.19 3.93 -0.81
C ASP A 67 -7.81 3.31 -2.18
N ALA A 68 -8.55 3.68 -3.24
CA ALA A 68 -8.31 3.20 -4.59
C ALA A 68 -7.01 3.73 -5.23
N GLU A 69 -6.44 4.82 -4.70
CA GLU A 69 -5.21 5.44 -5.18
C GLU A 69 -3.96 5.02 -4.39
N ILE A 70 -4.18 4.47 -3.18
CA ILE A 70 -3.11 4.03 -2.28
C ILE A 70 -2.51 2.74 -2.82
N LEU A 71 -1.23 2.80 -3.18
CA LEU A 71 -0.44 1.63 -3.56
C LEU A 71 0.15 0.96 -2.32
N VAL A 72 0.79 1.74 -1.46
CA VAL A 72 1.43 1.28 -0.21
C VAL A 72 1.12 2.26 0.92
N ALA A 73 0.78 1.73 2.09
CA ALA A 73 0.77 2.47 3.35
C ALA A 73 2.02 2.13 4.17
N VAL A 74 2.82 3.14 4.50
CA VAL A 74 3.98 3.02 5.40
C VAL A 74 3.55 3.46 6.79
N VAL A 75 3.69 2.58 7.79
CA VAL A 75 3.18 2.80 9.15
C VAL A 75 4.25 2.58 10.21
N ASP A 76 4.09 3.20 11.37
CA ASP A 76 4.91 3.06 12.58
C ASP A 76 4.12 2.40 13.71
N CYS A 77 3.54 1.24 13.46
CA CYS A 77 2.54 0.67 14.37
C CYS A 77 3.10 -0.44 15.25
N GLY A 78 3.04 -0.24 16.57
CA GLY A 78 3.44 -1.21 17.59
C GLY A 78 2.47 -2.40 17.78
N GLY A 79 1.63 -2.73 16.79
CA GLY A 79 0.72 -3.88 16.87
C GLY A 79 -0.73 -3.58 17.24
N THR A 80 -1.18 -2.35 17.02
CA THR A 80 -2.56 -1.93 17.30
C THR A 80 -3.38 -1.84 16.00
N ALA A 81 -4.15 -0.76 15.78
CA ALA A 81 -5.07 -0.67 14.66
C ALA A 81 -4.36 -0.53 13.31
N ARG A 82 -3.31 0.31 13.21
CA ARG A 82 -2.67 0.65 11.92
C ARG A 82 -2.05 -0.56 11.22
N CYS A 83 -1.60 -1.57 11.98
CA CYS A 83 -1.10 -2.83 11.41
C CYS A 83 -2.16 -3.57 10.58
N GLY A 84 -3.46 -3.42 10.87
CA GLY A 84 -4.52 -4.20 10.21
C GLY A 84 -5.57 -3.39 9.43
N VAL A 85 -5.65 -2.06 9.59
CA VAL A 85 -6.63 -1.24 8.85
C VAL A 85 -6.39 -1.22 7.34
N TYR A 86 -5.14 -1.15 6.89
CA TYR A 86 -4.78 -1.17 5.47
C TYR A 86 -4.83 -2.60 4.89
N PRO A 87 -4.30 -3.64 5.56
CA PRO A 87 -4.46 -5.02 5.10
C PRO A 87 -5.92 -5.47 4.98
N LYS A 88 -6.81 -5.01 5.89
CA LYS A 88 -8.26 -5.28 5.78
C LYS A 88 -8.86 -4.76 4.47
N LYS A 89 -8.32 -3.67 3.94
CA LYS A 89 -8.71 -3.06 2.66
C LYS A 89 -7.90 -3.61 1.48
N ARG A 90 -7.05 -4.62 1.69
CA ARG A 90 -6.12 -5.19 0.70
C ARG A 90 -5.12 -4.17 0.15
N ILE A 91 -4.76 -3.18 0.95
CA ILE A 91 -3.71 -2.21 0.65
C ILE A 91 -2.39 -2.75 1.20
N LEU A 92 -1.34 -2.72 0.37
CA LEU A 92 0.00 -3.16 0.77
C LEU A 92 0.50 -2.30 1.94
N THR A 93 1.01 -2.94 2.98
CA THR A 93 1.34 -2.29 4.23
C THR A 93 2.77 -2.61 4.62
N VAL A 94 3.57 -1.57 4.78
CA VAL A 94 4.96 -1.62 5.19
C VAL A 94 5.07 -1.04 6.58
N ASN A 95 5.36 -1.86 7.58
CA ASN A 95 5.59 -1.39 8.94
C ASN A 95 7.09 -1.23 9.18
N VAL A 96 7.50 -0.05 9.64
CA VAL A 96 8.91 0.22 9.97
C VAL A 96 9.32 -0.43 11.29
N LEU A 97 8.35 -0.79 12.13
CA LEU A 97 8.58 -1.50 13.40
C LEU A 97 8.57 -3.03 13.20
N PRO A 98 9.34 -3.80 14.00
CA PRO A 98 9.43 -5.26 13.90
C PRO A 98 8.22 -5.94 14.57
N VAL A 99 7.04 -5.78 13.96
CA VAL A 99 5.78 -6.29 14.49
C VAL A 99 5.15 -7.24 13.47
N GLY A 100 4.75 -8.41 13.93
CA GLY A 100 4.05 -9.40 13.10
C GLY A 100 2.53 -9.31 13.21
N LYS A 101 1.87 -10.44 12.93
CA LYS A 101 0.42 -10.60 13.04
C LYS A 101 -0.06 -10.49 14.49
N THR A 102 -0.54 -9.31 14.89
CA THR A 102 -1.04 -9.03 16.25
C THR A 102 -2.16 -7.99 16.24
N GLY A 103 -2.81 -7.82 17.40
CA GLY A 103 -3.89 -6.84 17.60
C GLY A 103 -5.28 -7.30 17.13
N PRO A 104 -6.30 -6.45 17.29
CA PRO A 104 -7.71 -6.80 17.01
C PRO A 104 -7.99 -7.07 15.53
N LEU A 105 -7.11 -6.60 14.64
CA LEU A 105 -7.23 -6.78 13.19
C LEU A 105 -6.26 -7.85 12.63
N ALA A 106 -5.66 -8.66 13.51
CA ALA A 106 -4.64 -9.65 13.15
C ALA A 106 -5.06 -10.57 11.98
N GLN A 107 -6.33 -10.99 11.90
CA GLN A 107 -6.78 -11.88 10.82
C GLN A 107 -6.57 -11.33 9.39
N TYR A 108 -6.45 -10.01 9.23
CA TYR A 108 -6.20 -9.37 7.94
C TYR A 108 -4.71 -9.17 7.64
N ILE A 109 -3.83 -9.36 8.63
CA ILE A 109 -2.39 -9.23 8.48
C ILE A 109 -1.86 -10.56 7.93
N THR A 110 -1.67 -10.59 6.61
CA THR A 110 -1.18 -11.75 5.86
C THR A 110 0.07 -11.38 5.07
N GLU A 111 0.91 -12.38 4.79
CA GLU A 111 2.25 -12.16 4.20
C GLU A 111 2.20 -11.51 2.82
N ASP A 112 1.09 -11.65 2.10
CA ASP A 112 0.88 -11.09 0.75
C ASP A 112 0.50 -9.60 0.73
N VAL A 113 0.16 -9.00 1.89
CA VAL A 113 -0.16 -7.57 1.99
C VAL A 113 0.57 -6.85 3.11
N TYR A 114 1.36 -7.55 3.91
CA TYR A 114 2.03 -6.97 5.06
C TYR A 114 3.48 -7.43 5.16
N VAL A 115 4.37 -6.48 5.41
CA VAL A 115 5.78 -6.69 5.69
C VAL A 115 6.25 -5.74 6.79
N SER A 116 7.15 -6.18 7.66
CA SER A 116 7.59 -5.38 8.81
C SER A 116 9.10 -5.34 9.05
N ALA A 117 9.51 -4.53 10.03
CA ALA A 117 10.91 -4.14 10.28
C ALA A 117 11.60 -3.48 9.07
N VAL A 118 10.84 -2.88 8.16
CA VAL A 118 11.38 -2.38 6.89
C VAL A 118 12.19 -1.12 7.11
N ASN A 119 13.38 -1.10 6.52
CA ASN A 119 14.24 0.06 6.38
C ASN A 119 14.67 0.22 4.91
N GLU A 120 15.50 1.23 4.61
CA GLU A 120 15.90 1.57 3.24
C GLU A 120 16.69 0.46 2.51
N SER A 121 17.33 -0.46 3.24
CA SER A 121 18.08 -1.59 2.66
C SER A 121 17.20 -2.79 2.28
N CYS A 122 15.92 -2.77 2.63
CA CYS A 122 15.00 -3.89 2.41
C CYS A 122 14.37 -3.91 1.00
N MET A 123 14.77 -2.98 0.12
CA MET A 123 14.10 -2.73 -1.16
C MET A 123 15.04 -3.06 -2.33
N GLN A 124 14.51 -3.72 -3.34
CA GLN A 124 15.24 -4.10 -4.57
C GLN A 124 14.38 -3.80 -5.80
N GLU A 125 15.00 -3.41 -6.91
CA GLU A 125 14.27 -3.35 -8.19
C GLU A 125 13.77 -4.74 -8.56
N ALA A 126 12.54 -4.84 -9.06
CA ALA A 126 12.03 -6.10 -9.57
C ALA A 126 12.69 -6.40 -10.92
N ASP A 127 13.40 -7.53 -11.03
CA ASP A 127 13.94 -7.99 -12.31
C ASP A 127 12.80 -8.14 -13.35
N GLY A 128 13.10 -7.73 -14.59
CA GLY A 128 12.16 -7.35 -15.66
C GLY A 128 11.20 -8.40 -16.23
N ASN A 129 10.68 -9.31 -15.41
CA ASN A 129 9.61 -10.23 -15.77
C ASN A 129 8.54 -10.30 -14.67
N ILE A 130 8.00 -9.15 -14.28
CA ILE A 130 6.71 -9.11 -13.58
C ILE A 130 5.71 -8.52 -14.57
N PRO A 131 4.68 -9.28 -15.00
CA PRO A 131 3.65 -8.72 -15.87
C PRO A 131 3.04 -7.54 -15.14
N ALA A 132 3.14 -6.35 -15.74
CA ALA A 132 2.39 -5.19 -15.31
C ALA A 132 0.94 -5.64 -15.19
N ALA A 133 0.39 -5.60 -13.97
CA ALA A 133 -0.97 -6.06 -13.73
C ALA A 133 -1.89 -5.17 -14.57
N GLU A 134 -2.46 -5.75 -15.62
CA GLU A 134 -3.48 -5.09 -16.42
C GLU A 134 -4.61 -4.64 -15.49
N PRO A 135 -5.17 -3.44 -15.71
CA PRO A 135 -6.24 -2.94 -14.86
C PRO A 135 -7.42 -3.91 -14.92
N VAL A 136 -7.65 -4.62 -13.81
CA VAL A 136 -8.89 -5.37 -13.62
C VAL A 136 -10.06 -4.40 -13.79
N PRO A 137 -10.94 -4.62 -14.79
CA PRO A 137 -12.07 -3.74 -15.00
C PRO A 137 -12.99 -3.85 -13.78
N VAL A 138 -13.11 -2.74 -13.05
CA VAL A 138 -14.10 -2.57 -12.00
C VAL A 138 -15.47 -2.80 -12.64
N GLN A 139 -16.07 -3.94 -12.38
CA GLN A 139 -17.45 -4.21 -12.80
C GLN A 139 -18.34 -3.14 -12.15
N ARG A 140 -18.94 -2.29 -13.00
CA ARG A 140 -20.01 -1.39 -12.61
C ARG A 140 -21.19 -2.23 -12.15
N ALA A 141 -21.44 -2.26 -10.85
CA ALA A 141 -22.75 -2.58 -10.33
C ALA A 141 -23.70 -1.40 -10.68
N HIS A 142 -24.40 -1.50 -11.81
CA HIS A 142 -25.77 -0.97 -11.92
C HIS A 142 -26.64 -1.89 -11.02
N THR A 143 -27.57 -1.38 -10.21
CA THR A 143 -28.80 -0.78 -10.70
C THR A 143 -29.37 0.18 -9.65
N SER A 144 -29.67 1.40 -10.07
CA SER A 144 -30.73 2.23 -9.53
C SER A 144 -32.09 1.55 -9.75
N GLU A 145 -32.99 1.58 -8.78
CA GLU A 145 -34.39 2.01 -8.96
C GLU A 145 -35.21 1.74 -7.69
N THR A 146 -35.62 2.82 -7.04
CA THR A 146 -36.92 2.88 -6.36
C THR A 146 -37.93 3.41 -7.37
N PRO A 147 -39.14 2.85 -7.45
CA PRO A 147 -40.30 3.73 -7.38
C PRO A 147 -41.43 3.21 -6.49
N LYS A 148 -42.15 4.18 -5.93
CA LYS A 148 -43.39 4.07 -5.15
C LYS A 148 -44.55 3.48 -5.98
N THR A 149 -45.46 2.73 -5.34
CA THR A 149 -46.92 3.02 -5.24
C THR A 149 -47.86 1.79 -5.32
N LYS A 150 -48.95 1.89 -4.52
CA LYS A 150 -50.24 1.15 -4.40
C LYS A 150 -50.25 -0.01 -3.38
N ALA A 151 -51.20 -0.08 -2.43
CA ALA A 151 -52.55 0.47 -2.36
C ALA A 151 -52.86 1.16 -1.01
#